data_AF-A0A6G0V2V9-F1
#
_entry.id   AF-A0A6G0V2V9-F1
#
_cell.length_a   1.000
_cell.length_b   1.000
_cell.length_c   1.000
_cell.angle_alpha   90.00
_cell.angle_beta   90.00
_cell.angle_gamma   90.00
#
_symmetry.space_group_name_H-M   'P 1'
#
loop_
_entity.id
_entity.type
_entity.pdbx_description
1 polymer ?
#
loop_
_entity_poly.entity_id
_entity_poly.type
_entity_poly.pdbx_seq_one_letter_code
_entity_poly.pdbx_strand_id
1 'polypeptide(L)'
;MGIPFLQYLDDDNGIYICKECSACLTSTKLLESKQFRGATGAAYLFKKVINVTMGPTDIRAMTTGKHIVRDVDCTNCKTRIGWFYEMAFNHDQRYKEGLYILELSFIQLVHSFKDGASRQLSSNFSRTGSTSTTAGESSSSFSFDDEKEDITV
;
A
#
# COMPACT_ATOMS: atom_id res chain seq x y z
N MET A 1 -3.60 23.00 21.33
CA MET A 1 -3.62 21.91 20.34
C MET A 1 -4.34 20.72 20.96
N GLY A 2 -5.31 20.11 20.27
CA GLY A 2 -5.97 18.90 20.75
C GLY A 2 -5.19 17.64 20.36
N ILE A 3 -5.28 16.59 21.17
CA ILE A 3 -4.76 15.26 20.82
C ILE A 3 -5.67 14.66 19.72
N PRO A 4 -5.14 14.16 18.59
CA PRO A 4 -5.97 13.55 17.57
C PRO A 4 -6.55 12.22 18.09
N PHE A 5 -7.87 12.09 18.09
CA PHE A 5 -8.54 10.83 18.41
C PHE A 5 -8.36 9.85 17.24
N LEU A 6 -7.55 8.82 17.44
CA LEU A 6 -7.39 7.73 16.48
C LEU A 6 -8.43 6.64 16.77
N GLN A 7 -9.22 6.29 15.75
CA GLN A 7 -10.11 5.13 15.84
C GLN A 7 -9.29 3.83 15.64
N TYR A 8 -9.61 2.80 16.42
CA TYR A 8 -9.02 1.46 16.32
C TYR A 8 -9.98 0.49 15.60
N LEU A 9 -9.45 -0.63 15.10
CA LEU A 9 -10.20 -1.67 14.39
C LEU A 9 -9.75 -3.06 14.88
N ASP A 10 -10.64 -3.79 15.54
CA ASP A 10 -10.35 -5.11 16.10
C ASP A 10 -10.59 -6.22 15.06
N ASP A 11 -9.60 -6.44 14.19
CA ASP A 11 -9.72 -7.36 13.05
C ASP A 11 -8.65 -8.47 13.00
N ASP A 12 -9.08 -9.69 13.32
CA ASP A 12 -8.31 -10.94 13.21
C ASP A 12 -7.68 -11.20 11.82
N ASN A 13 -8.26 -10.63 10.76
CA ASN A 13 -7.80 -10.78 9.38
C ASN A 13 -6.67 -9.81 8.99
N GLY A 14 -6.12 -9.07 9.96
CA GLY A 14 -5.07 -8.09 9.75
C GLY A 14 -5.58 -6.71 9.34
N ILE A 15 -4.76 -5.72 9.70
CA ILE A 15 -5.04 -4.28 9.63
C ILE A 15 -3.96 -3.62 8.79
N TYR A 16 -4.36 -2.80 7.84
CA TYR A 16 -3.46 -1.91 7.11
C TYR A 16 -3.17 -0.68 7.96
N ILE A 17 -1.88 -0.45 8.23
CA ILE A 17 -1.34 0.73 8.92
C ILE A 17 -0.62 1.65 7.93
N CYS A 18 -0.50 2.93 8.26
CA CYS A 18 0.40 3.84 7.57
C CYS A 18 1.86 3.44 7.85
N LYS A 19 2.67 3.30 6.81
CA LYS A 19 4.08 2.88 6.91
C LYS A 19 4.97 3.87 7.67
N GLU A 20 4.63 5.16 7.64
CA GLU A 20 5.45 6.23 8.21
C GLU A 20 5.23 6.41 9.73
N CYS A 21 4.01 6.17 10.22
CA CYS A 21 3.61 6.50 11.59
C CYS A 21 2.76 5.43 12.30
N SER A 22 2.64 4.25 11.71
CA SER A 22 1.91 3.07 12.21
C SER A 22 0.43 3.29 12.56
N ALA A 23 -0.17 4.42 12.20
CA ALA A 23 -1.60 4.68 12.43
C ALA A 23 -2.47 3.70 11.63
N CYS A 24 -3.45 3.07 12.29
CA CYS A 24 -4.41 2.17 11.65
C CYS A 24 -5.25 2.91 10.60
N LEU A 25 -5.37 2.34 9.40
CA LEU A 25 -6.09 2.95 8.26
C LEU A 25 -7.35 2.19 7.89
N THR A 26 -7.26 0.87 7.73
CA THR A 26 -8.39 0.01 7.31
C THR A 26 -8.07 -1.46 7.56
N SER A 27 -9.02 -2.36 7.38
CA SER A 27 -8.88 -3.80 7.67
C SER A 27 -9.00 -4.64 6.39
N THR A 28 -8.38 -5.82 6.37
CA THR A 28 -8.45 -6.72 5.19
C THR A 28 -9.88 -7.11 4.79
N LYS A 29 -10.84 -7.09 5.72
CA LYS A 29 -12.28 -7.33 5.45
C LYS A 29 -12.94 -6.23 4.60
N LEU A 30 -12.34 -5.05 4.50
CA LEU A 30 -12.86 -3.89 3.75
C LEU A 30 -12.20 -3.73 2.37
N LEU A 31 -11.35 -4.69 1.97
CA LEU A 31 -10.67 -4.73 0.69
C LEU A 31 -11.59 -5.26 -0.42
N GLU A 32 -11.92 -4.42 -1.39
CA GLU A 32 -12.75 -4.79 -2.54
C GLU A 32 -11.95 -5.42 -3.68
N SER A 33 -10.76 -4.88 -3.97
CA SER A 33 -9.96 -5.34 -5.10
C SER A 33 -8.48 -5.00 -4.94
N LYS A 34 -7.64 -5.95 -5.38
CA LYS A 34 -6.18 -5.81 -5.46
C LYS A 34 -5.69 -5.38 -6.85
N GLN A 35 -6.59 -5.24 -7.82
CA GLN A 35 -6.24 -5.13 -9.24
C GLN A 35 -5.98 -3.68 -9.72
N PHE A 36 -5.61 -2.79 -8.79
CA PHE A 36 -5.45 -1.37 -9.04
C PHE A 36 -3.97 -0.94 -9.04
N ARG A 37 -3.71 0.20 -9.66
CA ARG A 37 -2.40 0.84 -9.72
C ARG A 37 -2.57 2.34 -9.52
N GLY A 38 -1.57 2.97 -8.92
CA GLY A 38 -1.47 4.41 -8.72
C GLY A 38 -0.16 4.97 -9.24
N ALA A 39 0.21 6.16 -8.76
CA ALA A 39 1.42 6.86 -9.19
C ALA A 39 2.69 6.12 -8.76
N THR A 40 2.72 5.59 -7.55
CA THR A 40 3.91 4.92 -6.96
C THR A 40 3.87 3.39 -7.11
N GLY A 41 3.04 2.86 -8.02
CA GLY A 41 2.98 1.43 -8.35
C GLY A 41 1.66 0.74 -8.00
N ALA A 42 1.72 -0.39 -7.29
CA ALA A 42 0.53 -1.19 -6.97
C ALA A 42 -0.33 -0.56 -5.87
N ALA A 43 -1.64 -0.61 -6.03
CA ALA A 43 -2.60 0.03 -5.13
C ALA A 43 -3.86 -0.82 -4.93
N TYR A 44 -4.50 -0.70 -3.77
CA TYR A 44 -5.66 -1.50 -3.36
C TYR A 44 -6.90 -0.64 -3.15
N LEU A 45 -8.07 -1.17 -3.50
CA LEU A 45 -9.38 -0.52 -3.40
C LEU A 45 -10.12 -0.96 -2.13
N PHE A 46 -10.54 -0.02 -1.29
CA PHE A 46 -11.18 -0.26 0.00
C PHE A 46 -12.55 0.43 0.14
N LYS A 47 -13.49 -0.23 0.83
CA LYS A 47 -14.83 0.29 1.19
C LYS A 47 -14.81 1.45 2.18
N LYS A 48 -13.86 1.45 3.12
CA LYS A 48 -13.77 2.47 4.18
C LYS A 48 -12.33 2.58 4.66
N VAL A 49 -11.92 3.81 4.95
CA VAL A 49 -10.63 4.14 5.58
C VAL A 49 -10.90 5.10 6.74
N ILE A 50 -10.12 5.00 7.81
CA ILE A 50 -10.17 5.82 9.02
C ILE A 50 -8.83 6.51 9.25
N ASN A 51 -8.79 7.46 10.20
CA ASN A 51 -7.57 8.20 10.57
C ASN A 51 -6.90 8.93 9.38
N VAL A 52 -7.70 9.37 8.41
CA VAL A 52 -7.29 10.10 7.21
C VAL A 52 -7.94 11.48 7.12
N THR A 53 -7.27 12.38 6.42
CA THR A 53 -7.76 13.71 6.04
C THR A 53 -8.02 13.69 4.53
N MET A 54 -9.19 14.17 4.09
CA MET A 54 -9.48 14.37 2.67
C MET A 54 -9.00 15.76 2.23
N GLY A 55 -8.32 15.82 1.09
CA GLY A 55 -7.93 17.05 0.43
C GLY A 55 -9.09 17.73 -0.34
N PRO A 56 -8.77 18.74 -1.17
CA PRO A 56 -9.73 19.33 -2.10
C PRO A 56 -10.22 18.32 -3.15
N THR A 57 -11.30 18.69 -3.83
CA THR A 57 -11.88 17.91 -4.94
C THR A 57 -11.22 18.29 -6.26
N ASP A 58 -10.54 17.34 -6.90
CA ASP A 58 -9.85 17.47 -8.18
C ASP A 58 -10.46 16.56 -9.25
N ILE A 59 -10.43 17.00 -10.51
CA ILE A 59 -10.86 16.19 -11.67
C ILE A 59 -9.63 15.54 -12.30
N ARG A 60 -9.45 14.22 -12.11
CA ARG A 60 -8.31 13.45 -12.63
C ARG A 60 -8.74 12.60 -13.83
N ALA A 61 -8.02 12.73 -14.94
CA ALA A 61 -8.14 11.80 -16.06
C ALA A 61 -7.39 10.49 -15.74
N MET A 62 -8.02 9.35 -16.01
CA MET A 62 -7.45 8.02 -15.83
C MET A 62 -7.77 7.15 -17.07
N THR A 63 -7.14 5.99 -17.20
CA THR A 63 -7.36 5.03 -18.31
C THR A 63 -8.83 4.60 -18.49
N THR A 64 -9.66 4.74 -17.44
CA THR A 64 -11.10 4.39 -17.46
C THR A 64 -12.03 5.59 -17.62
N GLY A 65 -11.49 6.78 -17.94
CA GLY A 65 -12.24 8.03 -18.12
C GLY A 65 -11.88 9.13 -17.12
N LYS A 66 -12.70 10.17 -17.07
CA LYS A 66 -12.58 11.26 -16.09
C LYS A 66 -13.25 10.84 -14.77
N HIS A 67 -12.61 11.16 -13.66
CA HIS A 67 -13.11 10.92 -12.31
C HIS A 67 -12.95 12.17 -11.46
N ILE A 68 -13.92 12.42 -10.59
CA ILE A 68 -13.80 13.39 -9.50
C ILE A 68 -13.22 12.64 -8.31
N VAL A 69 -12.08 13.09 -7.81
CA VAL A 69 -11.33 12.47 -6.73
C VAL A 69 -10.94 13.50 -5.67
N ARG A 70 -10.69 13.03 -4.44
CA ARG A 70 -10.02 13.81 -3.40
C ARG A 70 -8.75 13.08 -3.00
N ASP A 71 -7.61 13.75 -2.99
CA ASP A 71 -6.39 13.12 -2.44
C ASP A 71 -6.58 12.83 -0.94
N VAL A 72 -5.97 11.74 -0.45
CA VAL A 72 -6.15 11.21 0.90
C VAL A 72 -4.80 11.13 1.60
N ASP A 73 -4.66 11.92 2.66
CA ASP A 73 -3.43 12.05 3.44
C ASP A 73 -3.68 11.50 4.87
N CYS A 74 -2.67 10.88 5.49
CA CYS A 74 -2.81 10.34 6.85
C CYS A 74 -2.98 11.47 7.88
N THR A 75 -3.96 11.37 8.79
CA THR A 75 -4.23 12.44 9.76
C THR A 75 -3.08 12.70 10.74
N ASN A 76 -2.25 11.68 11.01
CA ASN A 76 -1.14 11.77 11.96
C ASN A 76 0.11 12.41 11.33
N CYS A 77 0.69 11.79 10.30
CA CYS A 77 1.93 12.26 9.66
C CYS A 77 1.76 13.18 8.44
N LYS A 78 0.53 13.36 7.93
CA LYS A 78 0.22 14.13 6.71
C LYS A 78 0.88 13.63 5.42
N THR A 79 1.49 12.45 5.44
CA THR A 79 1.91 11.73 4.22
C THR A 79 0.69 11.38 3.38
N ARG A 80 0.78 11.65 2.07
CA ARG A 80 -0.21 11.18 1.09
C ARG A 80 -0.17 9.66 0.95
N ILE A 81 -1.30 9.00 1.10
CA ILE A 81 -1.40 7.54 1.04
C ILE A 81 -2.25 7.03 -0.15
N GLY A 82 -3.01 7.92 -0.81
CA GLY A 82 -3.81 7.59 -1.98
C GLY A 82 -4.87 8.65 -2.28
N TRP A 83 -6.06 8.23 -2.71
CA TRP A 83 -7.19 9.12 -3.01
C TRP A 83 -8.54 8.41 -2.83
N PHE A 84 -9.60 9.21 -2.71
CA PHE A 84 -11.01 8.80 -2.65
C PHE A 84 -11.71 9.10 -3.97
N TYR A 85 -12.59 8.22 -4.44
CA TYR A 85 -13.44 8.45 -5.61
C TYR A 85 -14.77 9.08 -5.19
N GLU A 86 -14.97 10.34 -5.55
CA GLU A 86 -16.18 11.11 -5.22
C GLU A 86 -17.29 10.91 -6.25
N MET A 87 -16.97 10.97 -7.55
CA MET A 87 -17.93 10.70 -8.64
C MET A 87 -17.22 10.23 -9.92
N ALA A 88 -17.83 9.31 -10.66
CA ALA A 88 -17.34 8.84 -11.96
C ALA A 88 -18.23 9.38 -13.10
N PHE A 89 -17.64 10.00 -14.13
CA PHE A 89 -18.41 10.51 -15.27
C PHE A 89 -18.98 9.39 -16.17
N ASN A 90 -18.36 8.21 -16.15
CA ASN A 90 -18.77 7.03 -16.93
C ASN A 90 -19.60 6.08 -16.07
N HIS A 91 -20.80 5.71 -16.53
CA HIS A 91 -21.72 4.87 -15.75
C HIS A 91 -21.10 3.53 -15.31
N ASP A 92 -20.35 2.89 -16.21
CA ASP A 92 -19.69 1.59 -15.97
C ASP A 92 -18.56 1.65 -14.92
N GLN A 93 -18.17 2.86 -14.49
CA GLN A 93 -17.14 3.07 -13.48
C GLN A 93 -17.72 3.49 -12.12
N ARG A 94 -19.04 3.66 -12.01
CA ARG A 94 -19.71 4.13 -10.79
C ARG A 94 -19.59 3.18 -9.60
N TYR A 95 -19.23 1.91 -9.83
CA TYR A 95 -18.87 0.97 -8.75
C TYR A 95 -17.66 1.43 -7.92
N LYS A 96 -16.90 2.44 -8.39
CA LYS A 96 -15.80 3.08 -7.65
C LYS A 96 -16.26 4.20 -6.73
N GLU A 97 -17.45 4.76 -6.92
CA GLU A 97 -17.96 5.90 -6.14
C GLU A 97 -18.06 5.53 -4.65
N GLY A 98 -17.53 6.38 -3.77
CA GLY A 98 -17.48 6.11 -2.33
C GLY A 98 -16.34 5.20 -1.87
N LEU A 99 -15.46 4.74 -2.78
CA LEU A 99 -14.33 3.86 -2.45
C LEU A 99 -12.99 4.59 -2.44
N TYR A 100 -12.03 4.02 -1.71
CA TYR A 100 -10.70 4.58 -1.47
C TYR A 100 -9.63 3.74 -2.18
N ILE A 101 -8.72 4.38 -2.92
CA ILE A 101 -7.47 3.77 -3.35
C ILE A 101 -6.39 4.13 -2.34
N LEU A 102 -5.65 3.13 -1.87
CA LEU A 102 -4.43 3.30 -1.07
C LEU A 102 -3.25 2.61 -1.77
N GLU A 103 -2.10 3.28 -1.87
CA GLU A 103 -0.91 2.75 -2.54
C GLU A 103 -0.04 1.93 -1.58
N LEU A 104 0.41 0.75 -2.02
CA LEU A 104 1.21 -0.18 -1.19
C LEU A 104 2.59 0.38 -0.80
N SER A 105 3.05 1.42 -1.47
CA SER A 105 4.30 2.13 -1.14
C SER A 105 4.22 2.85 0.22
N PHE A 106 3.02 3.22 0.68
CA PHE A 106 2.78 4.01 1.91
C PHE A 106 1.96 3.28 3.00
N ILE A 107 1.47 2.07 2.72
CA ILE A 107 0.72 1.25 3.70
C ILE A 107 1.37 -0.12 3.92
N GLN A 108 1.21 -0.67 5.11
CA GLN A 108 1.71 -2.00 5.47
C GLN A 108 0.60 -2.83 6.13
N LEU A 109 0.50 -4.11 5.80
CA LEU A 109 -0.41 -5.04 6.47
C LEU A 109 0.26 -5.63 7.72
N VAL A 110 -0.39 -5.48 8.87
CA VAL A 110 0.00 -6.12 10.14
C VAL A 110 -1.07 -7.13 10.52
N HIS A 111 -0.67 -8.35 10.84
CA HIS A 111 -1.56 -9.38 11.38
C HIS A 111 -1.41 -9.41 12.90
N SER A 112 -2.52 -9.38 13.63
CA SER A 112 -2.51 -9.58 15.08
C SER A 112 -2.10 -11.02 15.39
N PHE A 113 -0.86 -11.21 15.84
CA PHE A 113 -0.39 -12.50 16.35
C PHE A 113 -1.21 -12.88 17.59
N LYS A 114 -2.06 -13.89 17.47
CA LYS A 114 -2.69 -14.56 18.62
C LYS A 114 -1.69 -15.53 19.22
N ASP A 115 -0.71 -14.98 19.95
CA ASP A 115 0.31 -15.77 20.63
C ASP A 115 -0.34 -16.68 21.69
N GLY A 116 -0.31 -17.99 21.40
CA GLY A 116 -1.07 -19.02 22.12
C GLY A 116 -0.30 -20.32 22.35
N ALA A 117 1.03 -20.31 22.24
CA ALA A 117 1.86 -21.47 22.55
C ALA A 117 3.23 -21.04 23.12
N SER A 118 3.51 -21.44 24.35
CA SER A 118 4.82 -21.25 24.99
C SER A 118 5.76 -22.41 24.67
N ARG A 119 7.03 -22.12 24.36
CA ARG A 119 8.15 -23.03 24.66
C ARG A 119 9.53 -22.37 24.61
N GLN A 120 10.10 -22.27 25.81
CA GLN A 120 11.54 -22.23 26.14
C GLN A 120 12.49 -21.41 25.27
N LEU A 121 12.93 -20.30 25.86
CA LEU A 121 14.29 -19.80 25.73
C LEU A 121 15.28 -20.94 26.09
N SER A 122 16.17 -21.31 25.17
CA SER A 122 17.40 -22.07 25.49
C SER A 122 18.59 -21.48 24.73
N SER A 123 19.51 -20.89 25.49
CA SER A 123 20.70 -20.24 24.98
C SER A 123 21.80 -21.25 24.64
N ASN A 124 22.04 -21.50 23.35
CA ASN A 124 23.24 -22.21 22.89
C ASN A 124 24.24 -21.22 22.27
N PHE A 125 24.92 -20.47 23.14
CA PHE A 125 26.18 -19.81 22.79
C PHE A 125 27.28 -20.87 22.71
N SER A 126 27.80 -21.13 21.50
CA SER A 126 29.02 -21.91 21.28
C SER A 126 29.85 -21.27 20.17
N ARG A 127 31.03 -20.76 20.53
CA ARG A 127 32.05 -20.25 19.60
C ARG A 127 32.88 -21.39 19.03
N THR A 128 32.94 -21.49 17.70
CA THR A 128 34.06 -21.98 16.85
C THR A 128 33.59 -21.94 15.37
N GLY A 129 34.41 -21.68 14.35
CA GLY A 129 35.81 -21.24 14.29
C GLY A 129 36.55 -21.87 13.10
N SER A 130 37.17 -21.06 12.22
CA SER A 130 37.97 -21.46 11.02
C SER A 130 37.18 -22.16 9.89
N THR A 131 37.54 -22.18 8.60
CA THR A 131 38.49 -21.42 7.72
C THR A 131 38.20 -21.79 6.23
N SER A 132 38.60 -20.94 5.25
CA SER A 132 38.76 -21.26 3.79
C SER A 132 37.49 -21.72 3.00
N THR A 133 37.32 -21.69 1.66
CA THR A 133 37.89 -21.06 0.41
C THR A 133 36.86 -21.37 -0.72
N THR A 134 36.80 -20.84 -1.97
CA THR A 134 37.64 -20.00 -2.87
C THR A 134 36.74 -19.39 -3.99
N ALA A 135 37.28 -18.55 -4.90
CA ALA A 135 36.62 -17.94 -6.09
C ALA A 135 35.49 -16.93 -5.74
N GLY A 136 35.04 -15.99 -6.59
CA GLY A 136 35.14 -15.82 -8.06
C GLY A 136 33.72 -15.98 -8.68
N GLU A 137 33.21 -15.15 -9.58
CA GLU A 137 33.79 -14.09 -10.42
C GLU A 137 32.86 -12.83 -10.51
N SER A 138 33.09 -11.92 -11.48
CA SER A 138 32.46 -10.60 -11.62
C SER A 138 31.45 -10.50 -12.79
N SER A 139 30.96 -9.28 -13.08
CA SER A 139 30.23 -8.84 -14.31
C SER A 139 28.80 -9.40 -14.47
N SER A 140 27.74 -8.59 -14.57
CA SER A 140 27.27 -7.74 -15.71
C SER A 140 26.89 -8.57 -16.97
N SER A 141 25.79 -8.32 -17.69
CA SER A 141 24.98 -7.08 -17.86
C SER A 141 23.47 -7.41 -17.91
N PHE A 142 22.54 -6.51 -17.63
CA PHE A 142 21.94 -5.57 -18.60
C PHE A 142 21.87 -6.07 -20.06
N SER A 143 20.67 -6.45 -20.49
CA SER A 143 20.22 -6.35 -21.88
C SER A 143 18.91 -5.56 -21.93
N PHE A 144 18.76 -4.77 -22.99
CA PHE A 144 17.62 -3.89 -23.25
C PHE A 144 17.16 -4.28 -24.66
N ASP A 145 15.95 -4.82 -24.80
CA ASP A 145 15.39 -5.17 -26.10
C ASP A 145 14.42 -4.07 -26.54
N ASP A 146 15.00 -3.04 -27.14
CA ASP A 146 14.29 -1.98 -27.87
C ASP A 146 14.22 -2.41 -29.35
N GLU A 147 13.09 -2.97 -29.78
CA GLU A 147 12.84 -3.29 -31.18
C GLU A 147 11.74 -2.40 -31.73
N LYS A 148 12.18 -1.26 -32.26
CA LYS A 148 11.36 -0.22 -32.88
C LYS A 148 11.54 -0.27 -34.41
N GLU A 149 10.62 -0.95 -35.10
CA GLU A 149 10.40 -0.69 -36.53
C GLU A 149 9.31 0.38 -36.73
N ASP A 150 9.34 1.04 -37.89
CA ASP A 150 8.82 2.38 -38.10
C ASP A 150 8.09 2.49 -39.46
N ILE A 151 7.08 3.36 -39.53
CA ILE A 151 6.61 3.97 -40.79
C ILE A 151 5.90 2.98 -41.78
N THR A 152 5.08 3.36 -42.78
CA THR A 152 4.74 4.66 -43.39
C THR A 152 3.27 4.69 -43.85
N VAL A 153 2.71 5.92 -43.93
CA VAL A 153 1.49 6.37 -44.69
C VAL A 153 0.25 5.47 -44.65
#